data_AF-R9K488-F1
#
_entry.id   AF-R9K488-F1
#
_cell.length_a   1.000
_cell.length_b   1.000
_cell.length_c   1.000
_cell.angle_alpha   90.00
_cell.angle_beta   90.00
_cell.angle_gamma   90.00
#
_symmetry.space_group_name_H-M   'P 1'
#
loop_
_entity.id
_entity.type
_entity.pdbx_description
1 polymer ?
#
loop_
_entity_poly.entity_id
_entity_poly.type
_entity_poly.pdbx_seq_one_letter_code
_entity_poly.pdbx_strand_id
1 'polypeptide(L)' 'MTLKQKRIIILIIIIIAAAVLGRLAVRAFLNFLLGGTLFGGNFL' A
#
# COMPACT_ATOMS: atom_id res chain seq x y z
N MET A 1 2.98 -27.21 4.16
CA MET A 1 3.69 -26.04 3.61
C MET A 1 5.18 -26.20 3.88
N THR A 2 5.98 -26.46 2.86
CA THR A 2 7.45 -26.51 3.04
C THR A 2 7.97 -25.13 3.48
N LEU A 3 9.09 -25.07 4.21
CA LEU A 3 9.65 -23.80 4.71
C LEU A 3 9.84 -22.75 3.59
N LYS A 4 10.17 -23.23 2.38
CA LYS A 4 10.32 -22.40 1.16
C LYS A 4 9.00 -21.80 0.68
N GLN A 5 7.93 -22.59 0.62
CA GLN A 5 6.59 -22.08 0.22
C GLN A 5 6.08 -21.01 1.19
N LYS A 6 6.26 -21.22 2.50
CA LYS A 6 5.81 -20.24 3.51
C LYS A 6 6.52 -18.89 3.36
N ARG A 7 7.81 -18.90 3.04
CA ARG A 7 8.62 -17.69 2.80
C ARG A 7 8.16 -16.93 1.55
N ILE A 8 7.85 -17.64 0.46
CA ILE A 8 7.36 -17.02 -0.79
C ILE A 8 6.00 -16.34 -0.56
N ILE A 9 5.08 -16.99 0.16
CA ILE A 9 3.76 -16.42 0.46
C ILE A 9 3.88 -15.12 1.25
N ILE A 10 4.75 -15.09 2.28
CA ILE A 10 4.97 -13.88 3.08
C ILE A 10 5.55 -12.75 2.22
N LEU A 11 6.50 -13.04 1.34
CA LEU A 11 7.07 -12.03 0.43
C LEU A 11 6.01 -11.44 -0.51
N ILE A 12 5.14 -12.27 -1.09
CA ILE A 12 4.04 -11.80 -1.95
C ILE A 12 3.09 -10.89 -1.18
N ILE A 13 2.72 -11.27 0.05
CA ILE A 13 1.85 -10.44 0.90
C ILE A 13 2.51 -9.09 1.20
N ILE A 14 3.80 -9.08 1.53
CA ILE A 14 4.53 -7.84 1.81
C ILE A 14 4.57 -6.93 0.58
N ILE A 15 4.82 -7.48 -0.62
CA ILE A 15 4.85 -6.70 -1.87
C ILE A 15 3.50 -6.05 -2.13
N ILE A 16 2.40 -6.80 -2.00
CA ILE A 16 1.04 -6.28 -2.20
C ILE A 16 0.73 -5.19 -1.17
N ALA A 17 1.02 -5.44 0.11
CA ALA A 17 0.81 -4.46 1.17
C ALA A 17 1.63 -3.18 0.95
N ALA A 18 2.89 -3.31 0.55
CA ALA A 18 3.75 -2.18 0.24
C ALA A 18 3.26 -1.37 -0.96
N ALA A 19 2.74 -2.01 -2.01
CA ALA A 19 2.20 -1.31 -3.16
C ALA A 19 0.94 -0.48 -2.79
N VAL A 20 0.04 -1.07 -2.01
CA VAL A 20 -1.19 -0.40 -1.55
C VAL A 20 -0.86 0.74 -0.58
N LEU A 21 -0.01 0.48 0.42
CA LEU A 21 0.39 1.48 1.41
C LEU A 21 1.21 2.60 0.80
N GLY A 22 2.12 2.31 -0.14
CA GLY A 22 2.91 3.33 -0.83
C GLY A 22 2.03 4.32 -1.60
N ARG A 23 1.03 3.81 -2.33
CA ARG A 23 0.08 4.65 -3.08
C ARG A 23 -0.76 5.53 -2.14
N LEU A 24 -1.24 4.96 -1.03
CA LEU A 24 -1.99 5.70 -0.02
C LEU A 24 -1.12 6.71 0.72
N ALA A 25 0.13 6.38 1.04
CA ALA A 25 1.06 7.27 1.73
C ALA A 25 1.44 8.48 0.87
N VAL A 26 1.75 8.27 -0.42
CA VAL A 26 2.00 9.37 -1.37
C VAL A 26 0.76 10.25 -1.49
N ARG A 27 -0.43 9.66 -1.60
CA ARG A 27 -1.68 10.41 -1.67
C ARG A 27 -1.96 11.19 -0.38
N ALA A 28 -1.78 10.58 0.79
CA ALA A 28 -1.94 11.22 2.08
C ALA A 28 -0.99 12.40 2.23
N PHE A 29 0.27 12.21 1.85
CA PHE A 29 1.31 13.23 1.89
C PHE A 29 0.97 14.41 0.98
N LEU A 30 0.60 14.14 -0.28
CA LEU A 30 0.20 15.19 -1.22
C LEU A 30 -1.08 15.91 -0.80
N ASN A 31 -2.08 15.20 -0.28
CA ASN A 31 -3.28 15.82 0.26
C ASN A 31 -3.00 16.70 1.48
N PHE A 32 -2.09 16.27 2.36
CA PHE A 32 -1.67 17.07 3.51
C PHE A 32 -0.98 18.37 3.07
N LEU A 33 -0.09 18.31 2.08
CA LEU A 33 0.61 19.48 1.56
C LEU A 33 -0.30 20.44 0.78
N LEU A 34 -1.24 19.91 0.02
CA LEU A 34 -2.11 20.70 -0.88
C LEU A 34 -3.45 21.09 -0.22
N GLY A 35 -3.68 20.71 1.04
CA GLY A 35 -4.93 20.97 1.75
C GLY A 35 -6.15 20.22 1.17
N GLY A 36 -5.91 19.12 0.46
CA GLY A 36 -6.93 18.30 -0.20
C GLY A 36 -7.49 17.18 0.68
N THR A 37 -8.54 16.49 0.23
CA THR A 37 -9.15 15.38 0.97
C THR A 37 -8.61 14.02 0.53
N LEU A 38 -8.26 13.17 1.50
CA LEU A 38 -7.81 11.78 1.29
C LEU A 38 -8.83 10.90 0.54
N PHE A 39 -10.11 11.30 0.55
CA PHE A 39 -11.26 10.48 0.11
C PHE A 39 -12.12 11.12 -0.99
N GLY A 40 -11.71 12.23 -1.61
CA GLY A 40 -12.51 12.97 -2.61
C GLY A 40 -12.72 12.29 -3.98
N GLY A 41 -12.31 11.03 -4.16
CA GLY A 41 -12.41 10.25 -5.41
C GLY A 41 -11.50 9.01 -5.40
N ASN A 42 -11.82 7.99 -6.22
CA ASN A 42 -11.23 6.63 -6.30
C ASN A 42 -10.09 6.28 -5.30
N PHE A 43 -10.38 5.40 -4.33
CA PHE A 43 -9.50 5.06 -3.20
C PHE A 43 -8.30 4.18 -3.58
N LEU A 44 -8.41 3.51 -4.74
CA LEU A 44 -7.33 2.77 -5.40
C LEU A 44 -6.83 3.58 -6.58
#